data_AF-A0A3B9WX95-F1
#
_entry.id   AF-A0A3B9WX95-F1
#
_cell.length_a   1.000
_cell.length_b   1.000
_cell.length_c   1.000
_cell.angle_alpha   90.00
_cell.angle_beta   90.00
_cell.angle_gamma   90.00
#
_symmetry.space_group_name_H-M   'P 1'
#
loop_
_entity.id
_entity.type
_entity.pdbx_description
1 polymer ?
#
loop_
_entity_poly.entity_id
_entity_poly.type
_entity_poly.pdbx_seq_one_letter_code
_entity_poly.pdbx_strand_id
1 'polypeptide(L)'
;WHQNFGNTIQVIPMLRYYNQSAADFFTNVDDFSRPATDFQSSDYRLSAFGAISAGLTVKTTVGDWDATLTGERYLADEKYSAFNVSQPSAALIRYFRVSLGLDFSF
;
A
#
# COMPACT_ATOMS: atom_id res chain seq x y z
N TRP A 1 17.52 1.27 -5.65
CA TRP A 1 18.81 1.87 -5.26
C TRP A 1 19.16 1.35 -3.88
N HIS A 2 20.40 0.96 -3.65
CA HIS A 2 20.89 0.46 -2.35
C HIS A 2 22.14 1.25 -2.02
N GLN A 3 22.20 1.82 -0.82
CA GLN A 3 23.36 2.57 -0.34
C GLN A 3 24.03 1.79 0.78
N ASN A 4 25.26 1.35 0.51
CA ASN A 4 26.09 0.70 1.52
C ASN A 4 26.86 1.77 2.30
N PHE A 5 26.91 1.62 3.62
CA PHE A 5 27.73 2.40 4.53
C PHE A 5 28.72 1.45 5.19
N GLY A 6 29.96 1.46 4.71
CA GLY A 6 30.93 0.43 5.05
C GLY A 6 30.51 -0.95 4.55
N ASN A 7 30.88 -1.98 5.32
CA ASN A 7 30.67 -3.38 4.93
C ASN A 7 29.49 -4.04 5.65
N THR A 8 28.89 -3.35 6.62
CA THR A 8 27.91 -3.95 7.53
C THR A 8 26.52 -3.34 7.41
N ILE A 9 26.39 -2.06 7.04
CA ILE A 9 25.10 -1.38 7.00
C ILE A 9 24.70 -1.09 5.56
N GLN A 10 23.46 -1.43 5.21
CA GLN A 10 22.84 -1.07 3.94
C GLN A 10 21.51 -0.34 4.18
N VAL A 11 21.32 0.77 3.48
CA VAL A 11 20.10 1.58 3.51
C VAL A 11 19.42 1.52 2.15
N ILE A 12 18.12 1.24 2.18
CA ILE A 12 17.30 0.98 1.00
C ILE A 12 16.02 1.85 1.11
N PRO A 13 15.94 2.98 0.39
CA PRO A 13 14.73 3.76 0.28
C PRO A 13 13.76 3.05 -0.67
N MET A 14 12.49 3.23 -0.37
CA MET A 14 11.40 2.62 -1.11
C MET A 14 10.32 3.66 -1.37
N LEU A 15 9.92 3.77 -2.63
CA LEU A 15 8.79 4.58 -3.07
C LEU A 15 7.94 3.72 -3.99
N ARG A 16 6.65 3.63 -3.69
CA ARG A 16 5.68 2.87 -4.47
C ARG A 16 4.45 3.73 -4.74
N TYR A 17 4.07 3.83 -6.00
CA TYR A 17 2.79 4.37 -6.42
C TYR A 17 1.90 3.23 -6.87
N TYR A 18 0.65 3.22 -6.40
CA TYR A 18 -0.35 2.21 -6.69
C TYR A 18 -1.65 2.87 -7.13
N ASN A 19 -2.33 2.29 -8.11
CA ASN A 19 -3.63 2.75 -8.59
C ASN A 19 -4.54 1.56 -8.83
N GLN A 20 -5.82 1.78 -8.59
CA GLN A 20 -6.88 0.83 -8.85
C GLN A 20 -8.05 1.57 -9.50
N SER A 21 -8.62 1.01 -10.56
CA SER A 21 -9.89 1.47 -11.13
C SER A 21 -11.07 0.88 -10.35
N ALA A 22 -12.25 1.50 -10.46
CA ALA A 22 -13.46 0.91 -9.92
C ALA A 22 -13.90 -0.30 -10.76
N ALA A 23 -14.55 -1.28 -10.13
CA ALA A 23 -15.30 -2.29 -10.86
C ALA A 23 -16.56 -1.67 -11.49
N ASP A 24 -17.01 -2.19 -12.65
CA ASP A 24 -18.17 -1.65 -13.37
C ASP A 24 -19.47 -1.68 -12.56
N PHE A 25 -19.57 -2.62 -11.60
CA PHE A 25 -20.71 -2.80 -10.71
C PHE A 25 -20.50 -2.20 -9.31
N PHE A 26 -19.41 -1.47 -9.07
CA PHE A 26 -19.21 -0.83 -7.78
C PHE A 26 -20.13 0.39 -7.61
N THR A 27 -20.77 0.50 -6.45
CA THR A 27 -21.53 1.67 -6.01
C THR A 27 -21.28 1.91 -4.53
N ASN A 28 -21.25 3.14 -4.03
CA ASN A 28 -21.08 3.36 -2.58
C ASN A 28 -22.31 2.98 -1.76
N VAL A 29 -23.49 3.04 -2.37
CA VAL A 29 -24.77 2.67 -1.76
C VAL A 29 -25.55 1.86 -2.78
N ASP A 30 -26.05 0.70 -2.36
CA ASP A 30 -26.88 -0.13 -3.22
C ASP A 30 -28.20 0.61 -3.52
N ASP A 31 -28.50 0.68 -4.81
CA ASP A 31 -29.70 1.28 -5.34
C ASP A 31 -30.76 0.19 -5.56
N PHE A 32 -31.64 0.05 -4.57
CA PHE A 32 -32.73 -0.93 -4.58
C PHE A 32 -33.83 -0.60 -5.60
N SER A 33 -33.77 0.55 -6.28
CA SER A 33 -34.66 0.87 -7.38
C SER A 33 -34.21 0.28 -8.71
N ARG A 34 -32.96 -0.21 -8.80
CA ARG A 34 -32.42 -0.84 -10.01
C ARG A 34 -33.06 -2.21 -10.28
N PRO A 35 -33.17 -2.61 -11.55
CA PRO A 35 -33.55 -3.98 -11.91
C PRO A 35 -32.70 -5.01 -11.18
N ALA A 36 -33.31 -6.11 -10.73
CA ALA A 36 -32.58 -7.21 -10.09
C ALA A 36 -31.55 -7.90 -11.02
N THR A 37 -31.61 -7.60 -12.32
CA THR A 37 -30.62 -8.04 -13.32
C THR A 37 -29.34 -7.20 -13.32
N ASP A 38 -29.36 -6.00 -12.72
CA ASP A 38 -28.22 -5.10 -12.70
C ASP A 38 -27.32 -5.44 -11.52
N PHE A 39 -26.08 -5.85 -11.81
CA PHE A 39 -25.10 -6.15 -10.77
C PHE A 39 -24.69 -4.87 -10.05
N GLN A 40 -24.67 -4.93 -8.72
CA GLN A 40 -24.17 -3.86 -7.86
C GLN A 40 -23.48 -4.43 -6.62
N SER A 41 -22.47 -3.71 -6.13
CA SER A 41 -21.80 -4.03 -4.88
C SER A 41 -21.30 -2.77 -4.17
N SER A 42 -21.62 -2.71 -2.88
CA SER A 42 -21.15 -1.70 -1.92
C SER A 42 -19.84 -2.07 -1.21
N ASP A 43 -19.10 -3.08 -1.70
CA ASP A 43 -17.76 -3.40 -1.18
C ASP A 43 -16.72 -2.39 -1.63
N TYR A 44 -16.25 -1.56 -0.70
CA TYR A 44 -15.26 -0.51 -0.92
C TYR A 44 -13.92 -0.99 -1.47
N ARG A 45 -13.59 -2.28 -1.40
CA ARG A 45 -12.37 -2.83 -2.04
C ARG A 45 -12.45 -2.79 -3.56
N LEU A 46 -13.64 -2.65 -4.12
CA LEU A 46 -13.89 -2.55 -5.56
C LEU A 46 -13.87 -1.10 -6.06
N SER A 47 -13.67 -0.12 -5.18
CA SER A 47 -13.63 1.30 -5.52
C SER A 47 -12.36 1.69 -6.27
N ALA A 48 -12.42 2.81 -7.00
CA ALA A 48 -11.24 3.45 -7.57
C ALA A 48 -10.48 4.22 -6.49
N PHE A 49 -9.15 4.07 -6.43
CA PHE A 49 -8.29 4.87 -5.57
C PHE A 49 -6.84 4.87 -6.05
N GLY A 50 -6.07 5.84 -5.55
CA GLY A 50 -4.62 5.84 -5.65
C GLY A 50 -3.97 5.75 -4.28
N ALA A 51 -2.73 5.28 -4.25
CA ALA A 51 -1.94 5.22 -3.04
C ALA A 51 -0.46 5.49 -3.29
N ILE A 52 0.17 6.20 -2.36
CA ILE A 52 1.61 6.43 -2.32
C ILE A 52 2.14 5.79 -1.03
N SER A 53 3.20 5.00 -1.17
CA SER A 53 3.96 4.44 -0.07
C SER A 53 5.40 4.92 -0.13
N ALA A 54 5.90 5.47 0.96
CA ALA A 54 7.31 5.85 1.09
C ALA A 54 7.88 5.22 2.36
N GLY A 55 9.10 4.71 2.28
CA GLY A 55 9.73 4.05 3.41
C GLY A 55 11.24 3.93 3.28
N LEU A 56 11.83 3.38 4.33
CA LEU A 56 13.25 3.14 4.45
C LEU A 56 13.46 1.78 5.12
N THR A 57 14.28 0.95 4.49
CA THR A 57 14.80 -0.27 5.09
C THR A 57 16.27 -0.09 5.43
N VAL A 58 16.65 -0.47 6.64
CA VAL A 58 18.04 -0.59 7.10
C VAL A 58 18.31 -2.06 7.32
N LYS A 59 19.39 -2.57 6.71
CA LYS A 59 19.91 -3.91 6.95
C LYS A 59 21.27 -3.80 7.60
N THR A 60 21.56 -4.66 8.57
CA THR A 60 22.88 -4.78 9.16
C THR A 60 23.29 -6.24 9.31
N THR A 61 24.56 -6.52 9.05
CA THR A 61 25.16 -7.85 9.26
C THR A 61 26.21 -7.76 10.37
N VAL A 62 26.11 -8.63 11.37
CA VAL A 62 27.05 -8.71 12.50
C VAL A 62 27.35 -10.18 12.81
N GLY A 63 28.54 -10.64 12.38
CA GLY A 63 28.90 -12.06 12.47
C GLY A 63 27.96 -12.91 11.63
N ASP A 64 27.35 -13.89 12.29
CA ASP A 64 26.42 -14.86 11.68
C ASP A 64 24.95 -14.36 11.65
N TRP A 65 24.72 -13.11 12.07
CA TRP A 65 23.39 -12.51 12.18
C TRP A 65 23.17 -11.42 11.14
N ASP A 66 22.00 -11.46 10.50
CA ASP A 66 21.45 -10.37 9.71
C ASP A 66 20.23 -9.80 10.42
N ALA A 67 20.16 -8.47 10.50
CA ALA A 67 19.02 -7.76 11.06
C ALA A 67 18.47 -6.77 10.04
N THR A 68 17.14 -6.72 9.92
CA THR A 68 16.43 -5.81 9.02
C THR A 68 15.40 -5.01 9.80
N LEU A 69 15.43 -3.69 9.65
CA LEU A 69 14.41 -2.77 10.16
C LEU A 69 13.81 -1.99 9.00
N THR A 70 12.49 -1.99 8.88
CA THR A 70 11.77 -1.20 7.85
C THR A 70 10.75 -0.30 8.51
N GLY A 71 10.76 0.98 8.12
CA GLY A 71 9.70 1.95 8.43
C GLY A 71 9.03 2.42 7.14
N GLU A 72 7.71 2.43 7.10
CA GLU A 72 6.92 2.80 5.92
C GLU A 72 5.72 3.66 6.30
N ARG A 73 5.48 4.72 5.52
CA ARG A 73 4.26 5.52 5.54
C ARG A 73 3.45 5.24 4.27
N TYR A 74 2.22 4.76 4.46
CA TYR A 74 1.28 4.48 3.37
C TYR A 74 0.08 5.43 3.42
N LEU A 75 -0.25 6.03 2.27
CA LEU A 75 -1.35 6.96 2.09
C LEU A 75 -2.22 6.52 0.90
N ALA A 76 -3.43 6.05 1.15
CA ALA A 76 -4.46 5.92 0.11
C ALA A 76 -5.40 7.12 0.14
N ASP A 77 -5.74 7.65 -1.03
CA ASP A 77 -6.58 8.83 -1.22
C ASP A 77 -7.09 8.87 -2.67
N GLU A 78 -8.31 9.33 -2.91
CA GLU A 78 -8.87 9.51 -4.24
C GLU A 78 -8.05 10.48 -5.10
N LYS A 79 -7.42 11.50 -4.49
CA LYS A 79 -6.64 12.50 -5.22
C LYS A 79 -5.36 11.95 -5.85
N TYR A 80 -4.91 10.79 -5.38
CA TYR A 80 -3.77 10.10 -5.95
C TYR A 80 -4.19 9.13 -7.05
N SER A 81 -5.48 9.03 -7.38
CA SER A 81 -5.98 8.11 -8.42
C SER A 81 -5.63 8.60 -9.81
N ALA A 82 -5.12 7.70 -10.65
CA ALA A 82 -5.00 7.91 -12.10
C ALA A 82 -6.35 7.79 -12.84
N PHE A 83 -7.40 7.29 -12.17
CA PHE A 83 -8.74 7.10 -12.72
C PHE A 83 -9.73 8.11 -12.13
N ASN A 84 -10.80 8.40 -12.88
CA ASN A 84 -11.88 9.23 -12.37
C ASN A 84 -12.55 8.55 -11.17
N VAL A 85 -12.61 9.25 -10.04
CA VAL A 85 -13.29 8.79 -8.83
C VAL A 85 -14.59 9.56 -8.72
N SER A 86 -15.69 8.93 -9.14
CA SER A 86 -17.02 9.56 -9.09
C SER A 86 -17.47 9.84 -7.66
N GLN A 87 -17.11 8.95 -6.74
CA GLN A 87 -17.38 9.08 -5.32
C GLN A 87 -16.26 8.41 -4.50
N PRO A 88 -15.62 9.13 -3.56
CA PRO A 88 -14.54 8.60 -2.75
C PRO A 88 -15.00 7.44 -1.85
N SER A 89 -14.16 6.43 -1.74
CA SER A 89 -14.38 5.35 -0.79
C SER A 89 -14.14 5.82 0.64
N ALA A 90 -15.09 5.55 1.54
CA ALA A 90 -14.94 5.85 2.96
C ALA A 90 -13.90 4.95 3.66
N ALA A 91 -13.48 3.86 3.01
CA ALA A 91 -12.58 2.85 3.57
C ALA A 91 -11.10 3.05 3.19
N LEU A 92 -10.73 4.19 2.61
CA LEU A 92 -9.33 4.46 2.29
C LEU A 92 -8.48 4.62 3.55
N ILE A 93 -7.41 3.83 3.62
CA ILE A 93 -6.59 3.71 4.82
C ILE A 93 -5.31 4.54 4.73
N ARG A 94 -4.88 5.02 5.90
CA ARG A 94 -3.59 5.67 6.10
C ARG A 94 -2.94 5.01 7.30
N TYR A 95 -1.74 4.47 7.13
CA TYR A 95 -1.02 3.83 8.22
C TYR A 95 0.47 4.13 8.19
N PHE A 96 1.10 3.87 9.32
CA PHE A 96 2.54 3.73 9.46
C PHE A 96 2.82 2.27 9.83
N ARG A 97 3.80 1.66 9.18
CA ARG A 97 4.19 0.27 9.40
C ARG A 97 5.66 0.22 9.79
N VAL A 98 5.96 -0.54 10.84
CA VAL A 98 7.32 -0.90 11.23
C VAL A 98 7.44 -2.41 11.15
N SER A 99 8.58 -2.89 10.64
CA SER A 99 8.86 -4.32 10.54
C SER A 99 10.31 -4.60 10.95
N LEU A 100 10.49 -5.63 11.78
CA LEU A 100 11.78 -6.12 12.23
C LEU A 100 11.96 -7.56 11.73
N GLY A 101 13.14 -7.88 11.19
CA GLY A 101 13.56 -9.22 10.82
C GLY A 101 14.92 -9.53 11.42
N LEU A 102 15.12 -10.79 11.83
CA LEU A 102 16.38 -11.32 12.34
C LEU A 102 16.60 -12.69 11.70
N ASP A 103 17.76 -12.87 11.09
CA ASP A 103 18.17 -14.09 10.41
C ASP A 103 19.53 -14.54 10.98
N PHE A 104 19.73 -15.84 11.13
CA PHE A 104 20.98 -16.45 11.62
C PHE A 104 21.43 -17.55 10.66
N SER A 105 22.71 -17.55 10.28
CA SER A 105 23.31 -18.54 9.37
C SER A 105 24.48 -19.27 10.05
N PHE A 106 24.59 -20.59 9.86
CA PHE A 106 25.63 -21.45 10.47
C PHE A 106 26.41 -22.25 9.41
#